data_AF-A0A0D8XRF1-F1
#
_entry.id   AF-A0A0D8XRF1-F1
#
_cell.length_a   1.000
_cell.length_b   1.000
_cell.length_c   1.000
_cell.angle_alpha   90.00
_cell.angle_beta   90.00
_cell.angle_gamma   90.00
#
_symmetry.space_group_name_H-M   'P 1'
#
loop_
_entity.id
_entity.type
_entity.pdbx_description
1 polymer ?
#
loop_
_entity_poly.entity_id
_entity_poly.type
_entity_poly.pdbx_seq_one_letter_code
_entity_poly.pdbx_strand_id
1 'polypeptide(L)'
;NVEAVNRCKRSSYHELCNAFHFKFFCYCLRFSHLAVHQDGSCNGLQHYAALGRDVEGGREVNLLSGSTPSDVYTSVATRVEQKRVEDEKGGPNMDVALRLREYLPYAIPRKVIKQTVMTTVYGVTLYGAAQQIKRQLKALDINSDETSKFARYLTDLTFASLHDAFTCSIDCAKGVSDLLQTMEWITPLGLPVVQPYVKARERKGRVIYSPVSTKQVGAFPPNLVHSLDSSHMMMTCLDCSRRGITFAAVHDCFWTHASTVDDMGILCREQFVRLHSEPILQQQVLFCTLFS
;
A
#
# COMPACT_ATOMS: atom_id res chain seq x y z
N ASN A 1 -17.90 21.46 35.01
CA ASN A 1 -17.56 20.49 33.94
C ASN A 1 -18.48 20.50 32.71
N VAL A 2 -19.66 21.13 32.72
CA VAL A 2 -20.48 21.32 31.50
C VAL A 2 -19.95 22.47 30.61
N GLU A 3 -19.23 23.44 31.18
CA GLU A 3 -18.66 24.57 30.43
C GLU A 3 -17.46 24.22 29.54
N ALA A 4 -16.68 23.19 29.88
CA ALA A 4 -15.55 22.75 29.03
C ALA A 4 -16.05 22.09 27.73
N VAL A 5 -17.20 21.41 27.76
CA VAL A 5 -17.82 20.78 26.59
C VAL A 5 -18.49 21.83 25.69
N ASN A 6 -18.99 22.94 26.26
CA ASN A 6 -19.62 24.00 25.49
C ASN A 6 -18.63 24.98 24.82
N ARG A 7 -17.41 25.13 25.33
CA ARG A 7 -16.36 25.93 24.65
C ARG A 7 -15.81 25.27 23.38
N CYS A 8 -16.08 23.99 23.16
CA CYS A 8 -15.57 23.24 22.01
C CYS A 8 -16.56 23.17 20.82
N LYS A 9 -17.65 23.95 20.79
CA LYS A 9 -18.59 23.95 19.65
C LYS A 9 -18.54 25.27 18.88
N ARG A 10 -17.93 25.24 17.69
CA ARG A 10 -18.64 25.47 16.40
C ARG A 10 -17.78 25.61 15.13
N SER A 11 -16.44 25.64 15.18
CA SER A 11 -15.65 25.90 13.96
C SER A 11 -14.60 24.85 13.55
N SER A 12 -14.01 24.06 14.46
CA SER A 12 -12.77 23.32 14.11
C SER A 12 -12.93 21.83 13.74
N TYR A 13 -14.12 21.23 13.88
CA TYR A 13 -14.27 19.78 13.64
C TYR A 13 -14.45 19.41 12.17
N HIS A 14 -14.97 20.32 11.35
CA HIS A 14 -15.18 20.07 9.92
C HIS A 14 -13.88 19.94 9.13
N GLU A 15 -12.76 20.41 9.69
CA GLU A 15 -11.44 20.36 9.06
C GLU A 15 -10.67 19.07 9.38
N LEU A 16 -11.17 18.23 10.30
CA LEU A 16 -10.56 16.95 10.60
C LEU A 16 -10.94 15.93 9.52
N CYS A 17 -9.94 15.17 9.03
CA CYS A 17 -10.14 14.12 8.01
C CYS A 17 -11.28 13.13 8.35
N ASN A 18 -11.59 12.93 9.63
CA ASN A 18 -12.70 12.09 10.11
C ASN A 18 -13.61 12.85 11.10
N ALA A 19 -14.17 13.99 10.65
CA ALA A 19 -15.02 14.88 11.44
C ALA A 19 -16.16 14.17 12.21
N PHE A 20 -16.78 13.15 11.60
CA PHE A 20 -17.87 12.38 12.24
C PHE A 20 -17.38 11.52 13.41
N HIS A 21 -16.29 10.76 13.25
CA HIS A 21 -15.72 9.94 14.34
C HIS A 21 -15.27 10.80 15.52
N PHE A 22 -14.66 11.95 15.24
CA PHE A 22 -14.20 12.85 16.30
C PHE A 22 -15.35 13.41 17.14
N LYS A 23 -16.48 13.73 16.49
CA LYS A 23 -17.68 14.21 17.18
C LYS A 23 -18.25 13.20 18.17
N PHE A 24 -18.15 11.89 17.89
CA PHE A 24 -18.58 10.83 18.81
C PHE A 24 -17.61 10.61 19.97
N PHE A 25 -16.31 10.76 19.73
CA PHE A 25 -15.27 10.57 20.76
C PHE A 25 -15.47 11.48 21.99
N CYS A 26 -15.85 12.75 21.77
CA CYS A 26 -16.03 13.74 22.84
C CYS A 26 -17.20 13.47 23.82
N TYR A 27 -18.01 12.44 23.61
CA TYR A 27 -19.18 12.13 24.43
C TYR A 27 -18.99 10.93 25.39
N CYS A 28 -17.78 10.38 25.51
CA CYS A 28 -17.59 9.11 26.22
C CYS A 28 -17.75 9.22 27.75
N LEU A 29 -18.87 8.66 28.24
CA LEU A 29 -19.08 8.22 29.62
C LEU A 29 -18.37 6.87 29.86
N ARG A 30 -18.39 6.37 31.11
CA ARG A 30 -17.64 5.22 31.67
C ARG A 30 -17.59 3.91 30.83
N PHE A 31 -18.47 3.74 29.84
CA PHE A 31 -18.46 2.64 28.87
C PHE A 31 -18.47 3.21 27.44
N SER A 32 -17.42 2.94 26.66
CA SER A 32 -17.33 3.36 25.25
C SER A 32 -17.78 2.24 24.33
N HIS A 33 -18.64 2.57 23.35
CA HIS A 33 -19.06 1.64 22.29
C HIS A 33 -18.41 2.03 20.94
N LEU A 34 -17.57 3.07 20.94
CA LEU A 34 -16.88 3.53 19.76
C LEU A 34 -15.69 2.60 19.49
N ALA A 35 -15.60 2.09 18.27
CA ALA A 35 -14.45 1.33 17.83
C ALA A 35 -13.24 2.26 17.66
N VAL A 36 -12.10 1.84 18.22
CA VAL A 36 -10.81 2.44 17.94
C VAL A 36 -10.19 1.65 16.80
N HIS A 37 -9.64 2.38 15.83
CA HIS A 37 -9.10 1.85 14.60
C HIS A 37 -7.57 1.97 14.63
N GLN A 38 -6.88 0.91 14.25
CA GLN A 38 -5.43 0.87 14.03
C GLN A 38 -5.18 0.50 12.58
N ASP A 39 -4.30 1.25 11.93
CA ASP A 39 -3.92 1.06 10.55
C ASP A 39 -2.38 1.04 10.46
N GLY A 40 -1.86 0.25 9.52
CA GLY A 40 -0.42 0.23 9.26
C GLY A 40 0.02 1.50 8.54
N SER A 41 1.33 1.73 8.49
CA SER A 41 1.87 2.90 7.78
C SER A 41 1.70 2.75 6.27
N CYS A 42 2.00 1.56 5.74
CA CYS A 42 1.71 1.13 4.38
C CYS A 42 1.88 -0.40 4.32
N ASN A 43 0.78 -1.15 4.47
CA ASN A 43 0.84 -2.60 4.64
C ASN A 43 1.55 -3.30 3.48
N GLY A 44 1.28 -2.90 2.23
CA GLY A 44 1.95 -3.49 1.08
C GLY A 44 3.48 -3.33 1.13
N LEU A 45 4.00 -2.16 1.51
CA LEU A 45 5.44 -1.98 1.68
C LEU A 45 6.00 -2.73 2.89
N GLN A 46 5.21 -2.89 3.96
CA GLN A 46 5.59 -3.75 5.10
C GLN A 46 5.74 -5.21 4.65
N HIS A 47 4.82 -5.74 3.85
CA HIS A 47 4.94 -7.07 3.28
C HIS A 47 6.16 -7.20 2.37
N TYR A 48 6.43 -6.24 1.50
CA TYR A 48 7.64 -6.26 0.66
C TYR A 48 8.93 -6.24 1.48
N ALA A 49 9.03 -5.35 2.48
CA ALA A 49 10.20 -5.28 3.34
C ALA A 49 10.41 -6.58 4.13
N ALA A 50 9.33 -7.21 4.61
CA ALA A 50 9.41 -8.47 5.34
C ALA A 50 9.79 -9.66 4.44
N LEU A 51 9.24 -9.74 3.21
CA LEU A 51 9.57 -10.76 2.22
C LEU A 51 11.02 -10.65 1.75
N GLY A 52 11.49 -9.43 1.49
CA GLY A 52 12.85 -9.13 1.05
C GLY A 52 13.88 -9.09 2.18
N ARG A 53 13.45 -9.16 3.45
CA ARG A 53 14.29 -8.92 4.64
C ARG A 53 15.06 -7.59 4.56
N ASP A 54 14.42 -6.58 3.97
CA ASP A 54 14.98 -5.25 3.77
C ASP A 54 14.94 -4.45 5.09
N VAL A 55 16.12 -4.27 5.68
CA VAL A 55 16.30 -3.55 6.95
C VAL A 55 16.00 -2.06 6.79
N GLU A 56 16.40 -1.46 5.66
CA GLU A 56 16.20 -0.03 5.42
C GLU A 56 14.73 0.25 5.12
N GLY A 57 14.14 -0.47 4.17
CA GLY A 57 12.71 -0.38 3.87
C GLY A 57 11.86 -0.68 5.10
N GLY A 58 12.21 -1.71 5.88
CA GLY A 58 11.53 -2.07 7.13
C GLY A 58 11.55 -0.96 8.18
N ARG A 59 12.62 -0.16 8.24
CA ARG A 59 12.69 1.03 9.11
C ARG A 59 11.75 2.14 8.65
N GLU A 60 11.64 2.38 7.34
CA GLU A 60 10.78 3.42 6.78
C GLU A 60 9.29 3.13 6.98
N VAL A 61 8.93 1.85 7.09
CA VAL A 61 7.55 1.38 7.28
C VAL A 61 7.26 0.84 8.69
N ASN A 62 8.09 1.20 9.67
CA ASN A 62 7.87 0.94 11.09
C ASN A 62 7.84 -0.55 11.50
N LEU A 63 8.55 -1.42 10.78
CA LEU A 63 8.77 -2.81 11.22
C LEU A 63 9.87 -2.92 12.28
N LEU A 64 10.83 -1.99 12.25
CA LEU A 64 11.88 -1.88 13.26
C LEU A 64 11.49 -0.87 14.33
N SER A 65 11.90 -1.12 15.56
CA SER A 65 11.69 -0.18 16.65
C SER A 65 12.43 1.13 16.40
N GLY A 66 11.72 2.24 16.60
CA GLY A 66 12.24 3.60 16.50
C GLY A 66 11.70 4.46 17.64
N SER A 67 12.39 5.55 17.95
CA SER A 67 11.95 6.52 18.96
C SER A 67 10.71 7.30 18.51
N THR A 68 10.56 7.49 17.21
CA THR A 68 9.42 8.15 16.57
C THR A 68 8.95 7.33 15.36
N PRO A 69 7.64 7.31 15.05
CA PRO A 69 7.15 6.68 13.84
C PRO A 69 7.77 7.31 12.59
N SER A 70 8.33 6.46 11.73
CA SER A 70 8.77 6.83 10.38
C SER A 70 7.57 7.12 9.48
N ASP A 71 7.77 8.00 8.50
CA ASP A 71 6.77 8.34 7.49
C ASP A 71 7.36 8.11 6.09
N VAL A 72 7.20 6.89 5.59
CA VAL A 72 7.70 6.46 4.26
C VAL A 72 7.30 7.43 3.16
N TYR A 73 6.10 8.02 3.23
CA TYR A 73 5.65 8.96 2.21
C TYR A 73 6.42 10.29 2.26
N THR A 74 6.84 10.76 3.43
CA THR A 74 7.69 11.94 3.51
C THR A 74 9.12 11.63 3.06
N SER A 75 9.64 10.44 3.38
CA SER A 75 10.93 9.97 2.87
C SER A 75 10.95 9.95 1.34
N VAL A 76 9.95 9.29 0.72
CA VAL A 76 9.84 9.23 -0.75
C VAL A 76 9.66 10.63 -1.35
N ALA A 77 8.87 11.51 -0.73
CA ALA A 77 8.69 12.88 -1.23
C ALA A 77 10.01 13.65 -1.24
N THR A 78 10.83 13.46 -0.20
CA THR A 78 12.16 14.07 -0.09
C THR A 78 13.11 13.55 -1.17
N ARG A 79 13.12 12.23 -1.43
CA ARG A 79 13.92 11.63 -2.51
C ARG A 79 13.50 12.13 -3.89
N VAL A 80 12.19 12.26 -4.13
CA VAL A 80 11.66 12.82 -5.38
C VAL A 80 12.06 14.29 -5.54
N GLU A 81 12.01 15.09 -4.46
CA GLU A 81 12.47 16.48 -4.48
C GLU A 81 13.98 16.59 -4.76
N GLN A 82 14.80 15.71 -4.16
CA GLN A 82 16.24 15.67 -4.44
C GLN A 82 16.52 15.43 -5.93
N LYS A 83 15.85 14.43 -6.52
CA LYS A 83 15.97 14.14 -7.96
C LYS A 83 15.50 15.30 -8.83
N ARG A 84 14.44 16.00 -8.42
CA ARG A 84 13.98 17.19 -9.13
C ARG A 84 15.01 18.32 -9.09
N VAL A 85 15.63 18.56 -7.94
CA VAL A 85 16.72 19.56 -7.79
C VAL A 85 17.95 19.17 -8.61
N GLU A 86 18.22 17.88 -8.78
CA GLU A 86 19.27 17.39 -9.67
C GLU A 86 18.93 17.66 -11.15
N ASP A 87 17.71 17.32 -11.58
CA ASP A 87 17.23 17.58 -12.94
C ASP A 87 17.21 19.09 -13.28
N GLU A 88 16.96 19.96 -12.31
CA GLU A 88 17.03 21.42 -12.45
C GLU A 88 18.45 21.92 -12.77
N LYS A 89 19.49 21.18 -12.38
CA LYS A 89 20.90 21.54 -12.68
C LYS A 89 21.33 21.14 -14.09
N GLY A 90 20.55 20.29 -14.76
CA GLY A 90 20.83 19.82 -16.11
C GLY A 90 20.32 18.41 -16.36
N GLY A 91 20.08 18.08 -17.63
CA GLY A 91 19.63 16.76 -18.05
C GLY A 91 18.42 16.81 -18.99
N PRO A 92 17.93 15.64 -19.42
CA PRO A 92 16.82 15.54 -20.37
C PRO A 92 15.49 16.09 -19.81
N ASN A 93 15.35 16.11 -18.48
CA ASN A 93 14.14 16.57 -17.78
C ASN A 93 14.23 18.02 -17.27
N MET A 94 15.31 18.76 -17.60
CA MET A 94 15.55 20.09 -17.05
C MET A 94 14.41 21.07 -17.31
N ASP A 95 13.88 21.11 -18.54
CA ASP A 95 12.77 22.02 -18.91
C ASP A 95 11.51 21.75 -18.09
N VAL A 96 11.11 20.48 -17.91
CA VAL A 96 9.92 20.13 -17.12
C VAL A 96 10.13 20.38 -15.63
N ALA A 97 11.34 20.16 -15.10
CA ALA A 97 11.67 20.38 -13.70
C ALA A 97 11.66 21.88 -13.34
N LEU A 98 12.28 22.72 -14.17
CA LEU A 98 12.29 24.18 -14.00
C LEU A 98 10.88 24.77 -14.09
N ARG A 99 10.08 24.35 -15.08
CA ARG A 99 8.68 24.81 -15.18
C ARG A 99 7.85 24.36 -13.99
N LEU A 100 8.01 23.13 -13.53
CA LEU A 100 7.32 22.66 -12.32
C LEU A 100 7.69 23.51 -11.09
N ARG A 101 8.95 23.96 -10.97
CA ARG A 101 9.41 24.86 -9.89
C ARG A 101 8.68 26.20 -9.90
N GLU A 102 8.26 26.72 -11.05
CA GLU A 102 7.48 27.96 -11.13
C GLU A 102 6.10 27.81 -10.46
N TYR A 103 5.44 26.67 -10.64
CA TYR A 103 4.14 26.37 -10.03
C TYR A 103 4.27 25.84 -8.60
N LEU A 104 5.36 25.14 -8.29
CA LEU A 104 5.62 24.50 -7.01
C LEU A 104 7.03 24.89 -6.52
N PRO A 105 7.19 26.10 -5.97
CA PRO A 105 8.51 26.63 -5.60
C PRO A 105 9.13 25.89 -4.41
N TYR A 106 8.30 25.30 -3.55
CA TYR A 106 8.69 24.56 -2.37
C TYR A 106 8.84 23.05 -2.65
N ALA A 107 9.29 22.30 -1.65
CA ALA A 107 9.47 20.85 -1.75
C ALA A 107 8.14 20.13 -2.04
N ILE A 108 8.22 19.03 -2.79
CA ILE A 108 7.02 18.26 -3.17
C ILE A 108 6.23 17.84 -1.92
N PRO A 109 4.95 18.24 -1.80
CA PRO A 109 4.15 17.85 -0.64
C PRO A 109 3.95 16.34 -0.59
N ARG A 110 4.07 15.77 0.61
CA ARG A 110 3.71 14.37 0.92
C ARG A 110 2.35 13.96 0.32
N LYS A 111 1.36 14.84 0.37
CA LYS A 111 -0.01 14.60 -0.13
C LYS A 111 -0.05 14.28 -1.63
N VAL A 112 0.86 14.85 -2.43
CA VAL A 112 0.92 14.66 -3.88
C VAL A 112 1.30 13.23 -4.22
N ILE A 113 2.26 12.66 -3.49
CA ILE A 113 2.81 11.34 -3.81
C ILE A 113 2.20 10.20 -2.98
N LYS A 114 1.58 10.50 -1.82
CA LYS A 114 1.05 9.49 -0.88
C LYS A 114 0.19 8.45 -1.59
N GLN A 115 -0.78 8.91 -2.38
CA GLN A 115 -1.72 8.02 -3.07
C GLN A 115 -1.00 7.11 -4.08
N THR A 116 -0.03 7.66 -4.81
CA THR A 116 0.73 6.91 -5.80
C THR A 116 1.58 5.84 -5.12
N VAL A 117 2.37 6.19 -4.11
CA VAL A 117 3.16 5.22 -3.33
C VAL A 117 2.28 4.11 -2.76
N MET A 118 1.13 4.47 -2.17
CA MET A 118 0.20 3.52 -1.57
C MET A 118 -0.41 2.55 -2.59
N THR A 119 -0.64 2.98 -3.84
CA THR A 119 -1.27 2.13 -4.86
C THR A 119 -0.27 1.42 -5.77
N THR A 120 1.00 1.81 -5.78
CA THR A 120 2.07 1.13 -6.53
C THR A 120 2.29 -0.30 -6.05
N VAL A 121 2.31 -0.51 -4.74
CA VAL A 121 2.39 -1.86 -4.15
C VAL A 121 1.21 -2.77 -4.50
N TYR A 122 0.10 -2.18 -4.92
CA TYR A 122 -1.13 -2.86 -5.34
C TYR A 122 -1.35 -2.82 -6.86
N GLY A 123 -0.30 -2.55 -7.63
CA GLY A 123 -0.32 -2.78 -9.08
C GLY A 123 -0.92 -1.64 -9.90
N VAL A 124 -0.86 -0.40 -9.39
CA VAL A 124 -1.20 0.76 -10.23
C VAL A 124 -0.27 0.81 -11.44
N THR A 125 -0.84 1.08 -12.62
CA THR A 125 -0.05 1.32 -13.83
C THR A 125 0.59 2.71 -13.79
N LEU A 126 1.67 2.93 -14.55
CA LEU A 126 2.27 4.28 -14.70
C LEU A 126 1.24 5.33 -15.13
N TYR A 127 0.32 4.96 -16.02
CA TYR A 127 -0.78 5.84 -16.42
C TYR A 127 -1.71 6.14 -15.24
N GLY A 128 -2.11 5.13 -14.48
CA GLY A 128 -2.96 5.30 -13.29
C GLY A 128 -2.30 6.18 -12.23
N ALA A 129 -1.02 5.96 -11.97
CA ALA A 129 -0.20 6.77 -11.07
C ALA A 129 -0.14 8.24 -11.51
N ALA A 130 0.14 8.49 -12.80
CA ALA A 130 0.14 9.84 -13.35
C ALA A 130 -1.22 10.52 -13.21
N GLN A 131 -2.34 9.81 -13.37
CA GLN A 131 -3.67 10.39 -13.14
C GLN A 131 -3.91 10.72 -11.66
N GLN A 132 -3.40 9.92 -10.72
CA GLN A 132 -3.51 10.21 -9.29
C GLN A 132 -2.72 11.47 -8.92
N ILE A 133 -1.44 11.56 -9.34
CA ILE A 133 -0.62 12.76 -9.11
C ILE A 133 -1.26 13.98 -9.77
N LYS A 134 -1.74 13.85 -11.02
CA LYS A 134 -2.44 14.93 -11.72
C LYS A 134 -3.63 15.47 -10.92
N ARG A 135 -4.45 14.59 -10.32
CA ARG A 135 -5.56 15.01 -9.46
C ARG A 135 -5.08 15.77 -8.22
N GLN A 136 -3.99 15.34 -7.61
CA GLN A 136 -3.42 16.05 -6.45
C GLN A 136 -2.83 17.41 -6.85
N LEU A 137 -2.14 17.52 -7.99
CA LEU A 137 -1.63 18.79 -8.50
C LEU A 137 -2.77 19.78 -8.78
N LYS A 138 -3.87 19.32 -9.40
CA LYS A 138 -5.06 20.13 -9.62
C LYS A 138 -5.70 20.62 -8.32
N ALA A 139 -5.67 19.80 -7.27
CA ALA A 139 -6.17 20.16 -5.95
C ALA A 139 -5.28 21.16 -5.20
N LEU A 140 -4.07 21.44 -5.72
CA LEU A 140 -3.18 22.52 -5.29
C LEU A 140 -3.27 23.73 -6.22
N ASP A 141 -4.33 23.83 -7.02
CA ASP A 141 -4.58 24.88 -8.01
C ASP A 141 -3.54 24.96 -9.15
N ILE A 142 -2.74 23.91 -9.35
CA ILE A 142 -1.83 23.78 -10.49
C ILE A 142 -2.65 23.28 -11.69
N ASN A 143 -3.30 24.21 -12.39
CA ASN A 143 -4.16 23.94 -13.54
C ASN A 143 -3.57 24.59 -14.81
N SER A 144 -2.55 23.94 -15.37
CA SER A 144 -1.93 24.29 -16.65
C SER A 144 -2.14 23.17 -17.69
N ASP A 145 -2.04 23.50 -18.98
CA ASP A 145 -1.99 22.49 -20.06
C ASP A 145 -0.83 21.49 -19.85
N GLU A 146 0.20 21.91 -19.12
CA GLU A 146 1.38 21.11 -18.80
C GLU A 146 1.21 20.21 -17.57
N THR A 147 0.10 20.29 -16.84
CA THR A 147 -0.15 19.49 -15.62
C THR A 147 0.01 17.99 -15.88
N SER A 148 -0.35 17.53 -17.09
CA SER A 148 -0.17 16.13 -17.48
C SER A 148 1.31 15.74 -17.62
N LYS A 149 2.16 16.67 -18.10
CA LYS A 149 3.61 16.47 -18.20
C LYS A 149 4.24 16.44 -16.80
N PHE A 150 3.87 17.40 -15.94
CA PHE A 150 4.33 17.43 -14.55
C PHE A 150 3.95 16.16 -13.80
N ALA A 151 2.72 15.69 -13.94
CA ALA A 151 2.28 14.46 -13.28
C ALA A 151 3.03 13.22 -13.76
N ARG A 152 3.31 13.12 -15.07
CA ARG A 152 4.10 12.02 -15.63
C ARG A 152 5.55 12.06 -15.12
N TYR A 153 6.18 13.23 -15.17
CA TYR A 153 7.52 13.47 -14.64
C TYR A 153 7.64 13.05 -13.17
N LEU A 154 6.73 13.53 -12.31
CA LEU A 154 6.70 13.15 -10.90
C LEU A 154 6.43 11.66 -10.69
N THR A 155 5.63 11.03 -11.56
CA THR A 155 5.39 9.58 -11.51
C THR A 155 6.69 8.82 -11.76
N ASP A 156 7.41 9.18 -12.81
CA ASP A 156 8.67 8.52 -13.19
C ASP A 156 9.71 8.65 -12.05
N LEU A 157 9.85 9.85 -11.46
CA LEU A 157 10.71 10.05 -10.29
C LEU A 157 10.26 9.26 -9.06
N THR A 158 8.95 9.15 -8.82
CA THR A 158 8.40 8.39 -7.69
C THR A 158 8.71 6.91 -7.83
N PHE A 159 8.48 6.32 -9.00
CA PHE A 159 8.80 4.91 -9.26
C PHE A 159 10.31 4.64 -9.15
N ALA A 160 11.14 5.54 -9.66
CA ALA A 160 12.59 5.44 -9.51
C ALA A 160 13.04 5.54 -8.04
N SER A 161 12.21 6.05 -7.13
CA SER A 161 12.53 6.20 -5.70
C SER A 161 12.04 5.04 -4.84
N LEU A 162 11.30 4.09 -5.43
CA LEU A 162 10.73 2.90 -4.79
C LEU A 162 11.47 1.60 -5.17
N HIS A 163 12.39 1.64 -6.13
CA HIS A 163 12.72 0.49 -6.99
C HIS A 163 13.53 -0.67 -6.34
N ASP A 164 14.07 -0.55 -5.14
CA ASP A 164 14.98 -1.59 -4.61
C ASP A 164 14.27 -2.80 -3.99
N ALA A 165 13.04 -2.66 -3.48
CA ALA A 165 12.33 -3.73 -2.77
C ALA A 165 11.51 -4.70 -3.66
N PHE A 166 11.29 -4.37 -4.94
CA PHE A 166 10.30 -5.06 -5.80
C PHE A 166 10.87 -6.19 -6.70
N THR A 167 12.19 -6.28 -6.84
CA THR A 167 12.83 -7.08 -7.90
C THR A 167 12.56 -8.59 -7.77
N CYS A 168 12.60 -9.15 -6.55
CA CYS A 168 12.49 -10.59 -6.33
C CYS A 168 11.13 -11.20 -6.73
N SER A 169 10.03 -10.44 -6.58
CA SER A 169 8.67 -10.96 -6.85
C SER A 169 8.37 -11.06 -8.35
N ILE A 170 8.95 -10.15 -9.14
CA ILE A 170 8.73 -10.06 -10.59
C ILE A 170 9.46 -11.18 -11.32
N ASP A 171 10.66 -11.54 -10.88
CA ASP A 171 11.45 -12.58 -11.55
C ASP A 171 10.85 -13.98 -11.35
N CYS A 172 10.24 -14.26 -10.18
CA CYS A 172 9.48 -15.48 -9.97
C CYS A 172 8.31 -15.60 -10.96
N ALA A 173 7.58 -14.51 -11.21
CA ALA A 173 6.42 -14.53 -12.09
C ALA A 173 6.78 -14.75 -13.57
N LYS A 174 7.94 -14.24 -14.02
CA LYS A 174 8.41 -14.43 -15.41
C LYS A 174 8.63 -15.91 -15.72
N GLY A 175 9.33 -16.63 -14.85
CA GLY A 175 9.65 -18.05 -15.09
C GLY A 175 8.43 -18.95 -15.23
N VAL A 176 7.34 -18.65 -14.50
CA VAL A 176 6.10 -19.44 -14.54
C VAL A 176 5.24 -19.10 -15.75
N SER A 177 5.22 -17.83 -16.15
CA SER A 177 4.49 -17.38 -17.35
C SER A 177 5.04 -17.99 -18.63
N ASP A 178 6.34 -18.30 -18.69
CA ASP A 178 6.97 -18.97 -19.84
C ASP A 178 6.43 -20.40 -20.06
N LEU A 179 5.85 -21.02 -19.01
CA LEU A 179 5.26 -22.35 -19.06
C LEU A 179 3.80 -22.36 -19.59
N LEU A 180 3.25 -21.22 -20.04
CA LEU A 180 1.87 -21.07 -20.53
C LEU A 180 0.79 -21.52 -19.54
N GLN A 181 1.09 -21.52 -18.24
CA GLN A 181 0.16 -21.83 -17.16
C GLN A 181 -0.37 -20.55 -16.49
N THR A 182 -1.51 -20.67 -15.79
CA THR A 182 -1.99 -19.59 -14.91
C THR A 182 -1.17 -19.56 -13.64
N MET A 183 -0.90 -18.36 -13.11
CA MET A 183 -0.28 -18.22 -11.80
C MET A 183 -1.24 -18.70 -10.72
N GLU A 184 -0.77 -19.62 -9.89
CA GLU A 184 -1.49 -20.14 -8.74
C GLU A 184 -0.56 -20.34 -7.55
N TRP A 185 -1.10 -20.13 -6.35
CA TRP A 185 -0.39 -20.36 -5.10
C TRP A 185 -1.37 -20.70 -3.98
N ILE A 186 -0.84 -21.21 -2.88
CA ILE A 186 -1.61 -21.43 -1.65
C ILE A 186 -1.17 -20.37 -0.64
N THR A 187 -2.13 -19.68 -0.03
CA THR A 187 -1.84 -18.73 1.06
C THR A 187 -1.32 -19.47 2.30
N PRO A 188 -0.64 -18.79 3.23
CA PRO A 188 -0.20 -19.41 4.49
C PRO A 188 -1.34 -20.00 5.35
N LEU A 189 -2.60 -19.63 5.07
CA LEU A 189 -3.79 -20.22 5.70
C LEU A 189 -4.36 -21.42 4.94
N GLY A 190 -3.72 -21.88 3.86
CA GLY A 190 -4.16 -23.02 3.06
C GLY A 190 -5.20 -22.69 2.00
N LEU A 191 -5.55 -21.42 1.79
CA LEU A 191 -6.49 -21.02 0.73
C LEU A 191 -5.79 -21.02 -0.64
N PRO A 192 -6.26 -21.79 -1.65
CA PRO A 192 -5.73 -21.71 -3.00
C PRO A 192 -6.18 -20.42 -3.71
N VAL A 193 -5.25 -19.76 -4.39
CA VAL A 193 -5.45 -18.53 -5.16
C VAL A 193 -5.01 -18.79 -6.60
N VAL A 194 -5.89 -18.49 -7.55
CA VAL A 194 -5.63 -18.67 -8.99
C VAL A 194 -5.92 -17.36 -9.71
N GLN A 195 -5.00 -16.93 -10.58
CA GLN A 195 -5.19 -15.72 -11.37
C GLN A 195 -6.08 -15.95 -12.61
N PRO A 196 -7.23 -15.27 -12.71
CA PRO A 196 -8.20 -15.52 -13.79
C PRO A 196 -7.86 -14.83 -15.11
N TYR A 197 -6.61 -14.39 -15.33
CA TYR A 197 -6.21 -13.66 -16.55
C TYR A 197 -6.00 -14.62 -17.72
N VAL A 198 -7.10 -15.09 -18.27
CA VAL A 198 -7.18 -15.97 -19.44
C VAL A 198 -7.93 -15.30 -20.58
N LYS A 199 -7.64 -15.70 -21.81
CA LYS A 199 -8.38 -15.28 -23.01
C LYS A 199 -8.98 -16.50 -23.68
N ALA A 200 -10.28 -16.44 -23.96
CA ALA A 200 -10.96 -17.44 -24.75
C ALA A 200 -10.42 -17.42 -26.20
N ARG A 201 -10.09 -18.60 -26.72
CA ARG A 201 -9.68 -18.85 -28.10
C ARG A 201 -10.45 -20.03 -28.63
N GLU A 202 -10.92 -19.94 -29.86
CA GLU A 202 -11.57 -21.08 -30.51
C GLU A 202 -10.53 -21.93 -31.25
N ARG A 203 -10.56 -23.24 -31.03
CA ARG A 203 -9.72 -24.19 -31.76
C ARG A 203 -10.55 -25.41 -32.12
N LYS A 204 -10.74 -25.66 -33.42
CA LYS A 204 -11.51 -26.79 -33.95
C LYS A 204 -12.95 -26.88 -33.36
N GLY A 205 -13.65 -25.74 -33.28
CA GLY A 205 -15.03 -25.67 -32.76
C GLY A 205 -15.17 -25.80 -31.23
N ARG A 206 -14.05 -25.77 -30.47
CA ARG A 206 -14.06 -25.74 -29.00
C ARG A 206 -13.44 -24.45 -28.48
N VAL A 207 -14.04 -23.89 -27.43
CA VAL A 207 -13.49 -22.74 -26.70
C VAL A 207 -12.44 -23.23 -25.70
N ILE A 208 -11.21 -22.74 -25.84
CA ILE A 208 -10.07 -23.01 -24.97
C ILE A 208 -9.67 -21.70 -24.29
N TYR A 209 -9.39 -21.74 -23.00
CA TYR A 209 -8.87 -20.60 -22.25
C TYR A 209 -7.35 -20.67 -22.21
N SER A 210 -6.68 -19.65 -22.76
CA SER A 210 -5.22 -19.54 -22.74
C SER A 210 -4.80 -18.39 -21.81
N PRO A 211 -3.82 -18.59 -20.90
CA PRO A 211 -3.32 -17.52 -20.05
C PRO A 211 -2.77 -16.33 -20.85
N VAL A 212 -2.97 -15.13 -20.32
CA VAL A 212 -2.40 -13.90 -20.87
C VAL A 212 -1.12 -13.58 -20.10
N SER A 213 0.01 -14.08 -20.58
CA SER A 213 1.35 -13.97 -19.95
C SER A 213 1.65 -12.59 -19.36
N THR A 214 1.46 -11.52 -20.14
CA THR A 214 1.72 -10.15 -19.67
C THR A 214 0.87 -9.73 -18.48
N LYS A 215 -0.41 -10.14 -18.44
CA LYS A 215 -1.31 -9.85 -17.32
C LYS A 215 -1.00 -10.71 -16.10
N GLN A 216 -0.66 -11.98 -16.31
CA GLN A 216 -0.27 -12.92 -15.26
C GLN A 216 0.98 -12.38 -14.52
N VAL A 217 2.03 -12.04 -15.27
CA VAL A 217 3.28 -11.49 -14.69
C VAL A 217 3.02 -10.15 -14.01
N GLY A 218 2.33 -9.22 -14.67
CA GLY A 218 2.12 -7.88 -14.13
C GLY A 218 1.21 -7.82 -12.90
N ALA A 219 0.25 -8.74 -12.78
CA ALA A 219 -0.69 -8.78 -11.66
C ALA A 219 -0.26 -9.71 -10.53
N PHE A 220 0.82 -10.49 -10.69
CA PHE A 220 1.32 -11.36 -9.63
C PHE A 220 1.76 -10.61 -8.37
N PRO A 221 2.67 -9.62 -8.43
CA PRO A 221 3.09 -8.90 -7.22
C PRO A 221 1.93 -8.31 -6.39
N PRO A 222 0.96 -7.58 -6.97
CA PRO A 222 -0.13 -7.01 -6.18
C PRO A 222 -1.10 -8.05 -5.63
N ASN A 223 -1.43 -9.10 -6.41
CA ASN A 223 -2.31 -10.16 -5.93
C ASN A 223 -1.66 -10.98 -4.81
N LEU A 224 -0.34 -11.19 -4.88
CA LEU A 224 0.43 -11.81 -3.82
C LEU A 224 0.31 -11.00 -2.53
N VAL A 225 0.63 -9.71 -2.57
CA VAL A 225 0.54 -8.82 -1.39
C VAL A 225 -0.87 -8.79 -0.83
N HIS A 226 -1.90 -8.65 -1.66
CA HIS A 226 -3.30 -8.70 -1.20
C HIS A 226 -3.66 -10.03 -0.51
N SER A 227 -3.12 -11.16 -0.99
CA SER A 227 -3.33 -12.45 -0.35
C SER A 227 -2.64 -12.54 1.01
N LEU A 228 -1.49 -11.86 1.19
CA LEU A 228 -0.78 -11.78 2.46
C LEU A 228 -1.46 -10.83 3.45
N ASP A 229 -1.92 -9.65 2.99
CA ASP A 229 -2.75 -8.72 3.78
C ASP A 229 -3.98 -9.45 4.33
N SER A 230 -4.68 -10.19 3.47
CA SER A 230 -5.87 -10.97 3.84
C SER A 230 -5.54 -12.06 4.85
N SER A 231 -4.42 -12.77 4.65
CA SER A 231 -3.96 -13.83 5.55
C SER A 231 -3.61 -13.27 6.93
N HIS A 232 -2.89 -12.15 6.98
CA HIS A 232 -2.52 -11.47 8.22
C HIS A 232 -3.75 -10.98 8.99
N MET A 233 -4.72 -10.36 8.30
CA MET A 233 -6.00 -9.95 8.86
C MET A 233 -6.76 -11.14 9.46
N MET A 234 -6.88 -12.24 8.72
CA MET A 234 -7.58 -13.44 9.17
C MET A 234 -6.89 -14.09 10.38
N MET A 235 -5.56 -14.21 10.36
CA MET A 235 -4.79 -14.71 11.51
C MET A 235 -5.02 -13.86 12.76
N THR A 236 -4.96 -12.53 12.61
CA THR A 236 -5.16 -11.58 13.70
C THR A 236 -6.60 -11.67 14.24
N CYS A 237 -7.59 -11.74 13.36
CA CYS A 237 -9.00 -11.90 13.72
C CYS A 237 -9.27 -13.18 14.52
N LEU A 238 -8.71 -14.31 14.08
CA LEU A 238 -8.87 -15.59 14.77
C LEU A 238 -8.29 -15.57 16.18
N ASP A 239 -7.10 -14.97 16.36
CA ASP A 239 -6.49 -14.85 17.69
C ASP A 239 -7.20 -13.83 18.59
N CYS A 240 -7.71 -12.72 18.02
CA CYS A 240 -8.57 -11.79 18.75
C CYS A 240 -9.83 -12.52 19.27
N SER A 241 -10.49 -13.29 18.40
CA SER A 241 -11.68 -14.06 18.76
C SER A 241 -11.42 -15.07 19.89
N ARG A 242 -10.29 -15.79 19.84
CA ARG A 242 -9.88 -16.71 20.91
C ARG A 242 -9.66 -16.02 22.26
N ARG A 243 -9.27 -14.74 22.27
CA ARG A 243 -9.09 -13.93 23.49
C ARG A 243 -10.35 -13.15 23.89
N GLY A 244 -11.48 -13.35 23.20
CA GLY A 244 -12.71 -12.62 23.47
C GLY A 244 -12.66 -11.14 23.06
N ILE A 245 -11.73 -10.77 22.18
CA ILE A 245 -11.60 -9.41 21.64
C ILE A 245 -12.54 -9.28 20.44
N THR A 246 -13.51 -8.36 20.52
CA THR A 246 -14.34 -7.99 19.36
C THR A 246 -13.46 -7.36 18.29
N PHE A 247 -13.50 -7.90 17.09
CA PHE A 247 -12.67 -7.48 15.96
C PHE A 247 -13.55 -7.13 14.76
N ALA A 248 -13.29 -6.00 14.13
CA ALA A 248 -13.78 -5.66 12.81
C ALA A 248 -12.61 -5.19 11.95
N ALA A 249 -12.70 -5.37 10.64
CA ALA A 249 -11.68 -4.89 9.72
C ALA A 249 -12.33 -4.25 8.50
N VAL A 250 -11.73 -3.16 8.05
CA VAL A 250 -11.98 -2.55 6.75
C VAL A 250 -10.65 -2.59 6.01
N HIS A 251 -10.44 -3.63 5.21
CA HIS A 251 -9.16 -3.93 4.57
C HIS A 251 -7.99 -4.00 5.58
N ASP A 252 -7.05 -3.05 5.47
CA ASP A 252 -5.83 -2.89 6.27
C ASP A 252 -6.07 -2.27 7.65
N CYS A 253 -7.27 -1.74 7.91
CA CYS A 253 -7.60 -1.05 9.14
C CYS A 253 -8.38 -1.95 10.12
N PHE A 254 -7.78 -2.24 11.28
CA PHE A 254 -8.30 -3.15 12.30
C PHE A 254 -8.92 -2.42 13.48
N TRP A 255 -10.12 -2.83 13.86
CA TRP A 255 -10.99 -2.09 14.76
C TRP A 255 -11.38 -2.97 15.95
N THR A 256 -11.31 -2.39 17.14
CA THR A 256 -11.76 -3.04 18.39
C THR A 256 -12.19 -1.99 19.41
N HIS A 257 -12.61 -2.41 20.60
CA HIS A 257 -12.94 -1.49 21.68
C HIS A 257 -11.67 -0.82 22.25
N ALA A 258 -11.82 0.41 22.76
CA ALA A 258 -10.72 1.14 23.37
C ALA A 258 -10.01 0.38 24.51
N SER A 259 -10.73 -0.51 25.21
CA SER A 259 -10.17 -1.34 26.28
C SER A 259 -9.29 -2.49 25.80
N THR A 260 -9.38 -2.88 24.52
CA THR A 260 -8.71 -4.06 23.95
C THR A 260 -7.79 -3.71 22.79
N VAL A 261 -7.63 -2.42 22.47
CA VAL A 261 -6.82 -1.97 21.33
C VAL A 261 -5.33 -2.29 21.49
N ASP A 262 -4.81 -2.22 22.71
CA ASP A 262 -3.40 -2.55 22.99
C ASP A 262 -3.14 -4.05 22.80
N ASP A 263 -4.04 -4.89 23.31
CA ASP A 263 -3.98 -6.35 23.13
C ASP A 263 -4.09 -6.75 21.66
N MET A 264 -5.02 -6.14 20.91
CA MET A 264 -5.13 -6.34 19.46
C MET A 264 -3.84 -5.91 18.75
N GLY A 265 -3.22 -4.81 19.17
CA GLY A 265 -1.94 -4.35 18.61
C GLY A 265 -0.80 -5.33 18.84
N ILE A 266 -0.74 -5.99 20.01
CA ILE A 266 0.23 -7.05 20.30
C ILE A 266 -0.01 -8.25 19.37
N LEU A 267 -1.26 -8.73 19.31
CA LEU A 267 -1.64 -9.85 18.45
C LEU A 267 -1.32 -9.58 16.98
N CYS A 268 -1.61 -8.38 16.49
CA CYS A 268 -1.33 -7.97 15.12
C CYS A 268 0.17 -8.12 14.78
N ARG A 269 1.06 -7.65 15.67
CA ARG A 269 2.52 -7.79 15.50
C ARG A 269 2.97 -9.24 15.57
N GLU A 270 2.46 -10.01 16.53
CA GLU A 270 2.76 -11.44 16.65
C GLU A 270 2.37 -12.22 15.38
N GLN A 271 1.18 -11.98 14.84
CA GLN A 271 0.73 -12.65 13.62
C GLN A 271 1.51 -12.20 12.38
N PHE A 272 1.93 -10.94 12.31
CA PHE A 272 2.77 -10.47 11.21
C PHE A 272 4.12 -11.20 11.19
N VAL A 273 4.77 -11.30 12.36
CA VAL A 273 6.02 -12.04 12.52
C VAL A 273 5.81 -13.51 12.15
N ARG A 274 4.77 -14.15 12.70
CA ARG A 274 4.45 -15.55 12.43
C ARG A 274 4.23 -15.81 10.93
N LEU A 275 3.45 -14.95 10.27
CA LEU A 275 3.19 -15.05 8.82
C LEU A 275 4.50 -15.02 8.03
N HIS A 276 5.37 -14.06 8.32
CA HIS A 276 6.64 -13.88 7.59
C HIS A 276 7.79 -14.73 8.14
N SER A 277 7.57 -15.57 9.16
CA SER A 277 8.50 -16.63 9.56
C SER A 277 8.38 -17.85 8.65
N GLU A 278 7.25 -18.02 7.97
CA GLU A 278 7.07 -19.06 6.96
C GLU A 278 7.89 -18.75 5.69
N PRO A 279 8.42 -19.76 4.99
CA PRO A 279 9.20 -19.58 3.78
C PRO A 279 8.30 -19.29 2.56
N ILE A 280 7.52 -18.21 2.60
CA ILE A 280 6.47 -17.86 1.62
C ILE A 280 7.00 -17.86 0.18
N LEU A 281 8.11 -17.16 -0.08
CA LEU A 281 8.69 -17.08 -1.43
C LEU A 281 9.19 -18.44 -1.93
N GLN A 282 9.80 -19.23 -1.05
CA GLN A 282 10.29 -20.56 -1.42
C GLN A 282 9.12 -21.52 -1.70
N GLN A 283 8.07 -21.48 -0.88
CA GLN A 283 6.86 -22.29 -1.08
C GLN A 283 6.17 -21.94 -2.40
N GLN A 284 6.17 -20.68 -2.81
CA GLN A 284 5.59 -20.24 -4.07
C GLN A 284 6.41 -20.66 -5.29
N VAL A 285 7.73 -20.54 -5.22
CA VAL A 285 8.62 -21.06 -6.27
C VAL A 285 8.49 -22.58 -6.38
N LEU A 286 8.45 -23.29 -5.25
CA LEU A 286 8.35 -24.74 -5.21
C LEU A 286 7.03 -25.24 -5.82
N PHE A 287 5.90 -24.60 -5.48
CA PHE A 287 4.59 -24.94 -6.03
C PHE A 287 4.56 -24.78 -7.55
N CYS A 288 5.19 -23.73 -8.07
CA CYS A 288 5.28 -23.51 -9.51
C CYS A 288 6.18 -24.54 -10.21
N THR A 289 7.24 -25.02 -9.56
CA THR A 289 8.15 -26.02 -10.13
C THR A 289 7.69 -27.47 -9.99
N LEU A 290 6.92 -27.82 -8.95
CA LEU A 290 6.53 -29.21 -8.66
C LEU A 290 5.30 -29.69 -9.45
N PHE A 291 4.53 -28.76 -10.02
CA PHE A 291 3.42 -29.06 -10.94
C PHE A 291 3.78 -28.88 -12.43
N SER A 292 5.09 -28.74 -12.73
CA SER A 292 5.69 -28.84 -14.07
C SER A 292 6.07 -30.28 -14.39
#